data_AF-A0A961VS05-F1
#
_entry.id   AF-A0A961VS05-F1
#
_cell.length_a   1.000
_cell.length_b   1.000
_cell.length_c   1.000
_cell.angle_alpha   90.00
_cell.angle_beta   90.00
_cell.angle_gamma   90.00
#
_symmetry.space_group_name_H-M   'P 1'
#
loop_
_entity.id
_entity.type
_entity.pdbx_description
1 polymer ?
#
loop_
_entity_poly.entity_id
_entity_poly.type
_entity_poly.pdbx_seq_one_letter_code
_entity_poly.pdbx_strand_id
1 'polypeptide(L)'
;MTRRPVRLAAVAVICLVGPLSGAMAQMPADACGLMSRDEFQALTGRTEYGDPTGMPWSGGTVCGFDNGQIILLTQADSAQVMDRFLANAEKDLVSPRTPVDGLGEGAFSVSFDPENPYQDHGVFVVFGAGPPTVAVTVYAEDGEPAEAALAPAMAVSEAVSAKLP
;
A
#
# COMPACT_ATOMS: atom_id res chain seq x y z
N MET A 1 -0.03 18.35 80.61
CA MET A 1 1.25 18.11 79.90
C MET A 1 1.15 16.72 79.28
N THR A 2 1.29 16.43 77.99
CA THR A 2 1.52 17.20 76.76
C THR A 2 1.15 16.24 75.61
N ARG A 3 0.40 16.70 74.61
CA ARG A 3 0.05 15.93 73.39
C ARG A 3 1.31 15.59 72.59
N ARG A 4 1.33 14.44 71.90
CA ARG A 4 1.98 14.31 70.57
C ARG A 4 1.29 13.26 69.69
N PRO A 5 0.78 13.66 68.50
CA PRO A 5 0.29 12.75 67.46
C PRO A 5 1.41 12.45 66.45
N VAL A 6 1.46 11.22 65.91
CA VAL A 6 2.30 10.92 64.73
C VAL A 6 1.44 10.25 63.66
N ARG A 7 0.88 11.14 62.83
CA ARG A 7 0.79 11.11 61.36
C ARG A 7 0.57 9.73 60.71
N LEU A 8 -0.69 9.46 60.35
CA LEU A 8 -1.01 8.60 59.21
C LEU A 8 -0.42 9.22 57.94
N ALA A 9 0.44 8.49 57.24
CA ALA A 9 0.83 8.81 55.87
C ALA A 9 -0.25 8.27 54.92
N ALA A 10 -1.03 9.18 54.32
CA ALA A 10 -1.93 8.84 53.23
C ALA A 10 -1.11 8.66 51.95
N VAL A 11 -1.04 7.43 51.44
CA VAL A 11 -0.51 7.13 50.11
C VAL A 11 -1.60 7.49 49.10
N ALA A 12 -1.41 8.62 48.41
CA ALA A 12 -2.26 9.01 47.30
C ALA A 12 -1.93 8.13 46.09
N VAL A 13 -2.80 7.15 45.80
CA VAL A 13 -2.78 6.40 44.54
C VAL A 13 -3.30 7.34 43.45
N ILE A 14 -2.39 7.96 42.71
CA ILE A 14 -2.71 8.67 41.47
C ILE A 14 -2.92 7.60 40.40
N CYS A 15 -4.17 7.16 40.24
CA CYS A 15 -4.59 6.45 39.04
C CYS A 15 -4.50 7.43 37.87
N LEU A 16 -3.38 7.39 37.14
CA LEU A 16 -3.23 7.98 35.81
C LEU A 16 -4.22 7.27 34.87
N VAL A 17 -5.43 7.79 34.79
CA VAL A 17 -6.36 7.50 33.69
C VAL A 17 -5.87 8.31 32.50
N GLY A 18 -4.82 7.81 31.85
CA GLY A 18 -4.40 8.36 30.55
C GLY A 18 -5.50 8.05 29.53
N PRO A 19 -5.93 9.03 28.71
CA PRO A 19 -6.80 8.71 27.60
C PRO A 19 -6.02 7.79 26.65
N LEU A 20 -6.54 6.59 26.42
CA LEU A 20 -6.28 5.78 25.24
C LEU A 20 -6.86 6.56 24.04
N SER A 21 -6.19 7.65 23.66
CA SER A 21 -6.33 8.23 22.35
C SER A 21 -5.60 7.30 21.40
N GLY A 22 -6.28 6.21 21.02
CA GLY A 22 -5.95 5.51 19.79
C GLY A 22 -6.04 6.56 18.68
N ALA A 23 -4.89 7.05 18.23
CA ALA A 23 -4.80 7.78 16.99
C ALA A 23 -5.32 6.81 15.94
N MET A 24 -6.56 6.99 15.51
CA MET A 24 -7.04 6.34 14.29
C MET A 24 -6.09 6.84 13.21
N ALA A 25 -5.21 5.95 12.72
CA ALA A 25 -4.37 6.26 11.59
C ALA A 25 -5.31 6.70 10.47
N GLN A 26 -5.31 8.00 10.16
CA GLN A 26 -6.14 8.52 9.09
C GLN A 26 -5.57 7.95 7.80
N MET A 27 -6.37 7.15 7.10
CA MET A 27 -6.01 6.62 5.80
C MET A 27 -5.61 7.79 4.89
N PRO A 28 -4.49 7.69 4.14
CA PRO A 28 -4.12 8.72 3.19
C PRO A 28 -5.26 9.05 2.25
N ALA A 29 -5.46 10.34 1.99
CA ALA A 29 -6.51 10.82 1.08
C ALA A 29 -6.21 10.48 -0.38
N ASP A 30 -4.94 10.23 -0.71
CA ASP A 30 -4.45 9.92 -2.04
C ASP A 30 -3.30 8.90 -1.99
N ALA A 31 -3.05 8.25 -3.13
CA ALA A 31 -2.03 7.22 -3.29
C ALA A 31 -0.59 7.75 -3.12
N CYS A 32 -0.31 9.02 -3.41
CA CYS A 32 1.04 9.59 -3.24
C CYS A 32 1.40 9.81 -1.77
N GLY A 33 0.41 9.93 -0.90
CA GLY A 33 0.62 9.91 0.55
C GLY A 33 1.10 8.56 1.10
N LEU A 34 1.01 7.46 0.33
CA LEU A 34 1.43 6.12 0.77
C LEU A 34 2.94 5.90 0.63
N MET A 35 3.61 6.58 -0.30
CA MET A 35 5.01 6.32 -0.57
C MET A 35 5.70 7.53 -1.18
N SER A 36 6.84 7.90 -0.61
CA SER A 36 7.74 8.88 -1.20
C SER A 36 8.58 8.27 -2.33
N ARG A 37 9.12 9.13 -3.19
CA ARG A 37 10.07 8.75 -4.24
C ARG A 37 11.25 7.94 -3.69
N ASP A 38 11.88 8.45 -2.63
CA ASP A 38 13.10 7.85 -2.09
C ASP A 38 12.83 6.49 -1.44
N GLU A 39 11.66 6.28 -0.83
CA GLU A 39 11.21 4.97 -0.36
C GLU A 39 10.99 4.00 -1.51
N PHE A 40 10.28 4.43 -2.57
CA PHE A 40 10.01 3.58 -3.74
C PHE A 40 11.31 3.17 -4.44
N GLN A 41 12.24 4.11 -4.66
CA GLN A 41 13.57 3.84 -5.18
C GLN A 41 14.35 2.86 -4.29
N ALA A 42 14.31 3.03 -2.97
CA ALA A 42 15.02 2.13 -2.05
C ALA A 42 14.48 0.69 -2.09
N LEU A 43 13.16 0.53 -2.23
CA LEU A 43 12.50 -0.77 -2.26
C LEU A 43 12.64 -1.48 -3.60
N THR A 44 12.64 -0.73 -4.71
CA THR A 44 12.80 -1.29 -6.05
C THR A 44 14.26 -1.44 -6.47
N GLY A 45 15.18 -0.71 -5.83
CA GLY A 45 16.58 -0.62 -6.25
C GLY A 45 16.78 0.16 -7.55
N ARG A 46 15.73 0.80 -8.08
CA ARG A 46 15.73 1.52 -9.36
C ARG A 46 15.74 3.03 -9.14
N THR A 47 16.53 3.74 -9.95
CA THR A 47 16.62 5.20 -9.88
C THR A 47 15.31 5.84 -10.31
N GLU A 48 14.79 6.73 -9.47
CA GLU A 48 13.67 7.63 -9.77
C GLU A 48 14.21 9.03 -10.07
N TYR A 49 13.94 9.53 -11.27
CA TYR A 49 14.38 10.85 -11.76
C TYR A 49 13.33 11.94 -11.49
N GLY A 50 12.05 11.59 -11.58
CA GLY A 50 10.91 12.47 -11.35
C GLY A 50 10.39 12.44 -9.92
N ASP A 51 9.63 13.48 -9.55
CA ASP A 51 8.75 13.40 -8.38
C ASP A 51 7.47 12.63 -8.77
N PRO A 52 6.95 11.78 -7.87
CA PRO A 52 5.79 10.97 -8.18
C PRO A 52 4.56 11.87 -8.36
N THR A 53 3.76 11.57 -9.39
CA THR A 53 2.64 12.41 -9.80
C THR A 53 1.31 11.72 -9.54
N GLY A 54 0.44 12.40 -8.80
CA GLY A 54 -0.90 11.90 -8.46
C GLY A 54 -1.96 12.33 -9.48
N MET A 55 -2.90 11.43 -9.79
CA MET A 55 -4.09 11.76 -10.57
C MET A 55 -5.32 10.95 -10.13
N PRO A 56 -6.55 11.48 -10.32
CA PRO A 56 -7.78 10.72 -10.08
C PRO A 56 -7.88 9.51 -11.00
N TRP A 57 -8.30 8.36 -10.48
CA TRP A 57 -8.48 7.14 -11.28
C TRP A 57 -9.62 6.28 -10.74
N SER A 58 -10.64 6.02 -11.57
CA SER A 58 -11.75 5.08 -11.30
C SER A 58 -12.38 5.19 -9.90
N GLY A 59 -12.61 6.41 -9.42
CA GLY A 59 -13.19 6.66 -8.09
C GLY A 59 -12.20 6.66 -6.92
N GLY A 60 -10.92 6.38 -7.19
CA GLY A 60 -9.79 6.53 -6.29
C GLY A 60 -8.70 7.42 -6.88
N THR A 61 -7.45 7.10 -6.56
CA THR A 61 -6.26 7.84 -7.03
C THR A 61 -5.17 6.88 -7.48
N VAL A 62 -4.34 7.34 -8.40
CA VAL A 62 -3.08 6.68 -8.76
C VAL A 62 -1.93 7.64 -8.48
N CYS A 63 -0.81 7.10 -8.01
CA CYS A 63 0.45 7.80 -7.92
C CYS A 63 1.46 7.12 -8.84
N GLY A 64 1.90 7.82 -9.88
CA GLY A 64 2.87 7.32 -10.85
C GLY A 64 4.30 7.62 -10.40
N PHE A 65 5.15 6.61 -10.48
CA PHE A 65 6.61 6.65 -10.35
C PHE A 65 7.22 6.38 -11.72
N ASP A 66 8.51 6.67 -11.92
CA ASP A 66 9.18 6.36 -13.19
C ASP A 66 9.21 4.84 -13.45
N ASN A 67 9.33 4.03 -12.38
CA ASN A 67 9.44 2.58 -12.47
C ASN A 67 8.22 1.82 -11.92
N GLY A 68 7.06 2.46 -11.81
CA GLY A 68 5.84 1.80 -11.39
C GLY A 68 4.72 2.75 -10.97
N GLN A 69 3.74 2.23 -10.25
CA GLN A 69 2.61 3.03 -9.77
C GLN A 69 1.92 2.40 -8.56
N ILE A 70 1.21 3.22 -7.80
CA ILE A 70 0.33 2.78 -6.72
C ILE A 70 -1.07 3.29 -6.99
N ILE A 71 -2.03 2.39 -7.07
CA ILE A 71 -3.46 2.67 -7.20
C ILE A 71 -4.11 2.45 -5.83
N LEU A 72 -4.82 3.46 -5.34
CA LEU A 72 -5.61 3.41 -4.11
C LEU A 72 -7.09 3.66 -4.42
N LEU A 73 -7.92 2.63 -4.22
CA LEU A 73 -9.37 2.70 -4.37
C LEU A 73 -10.05 2.67 -3.00
N THR A 74 -10.78 3.73 -2.66
CA THR A 74 -11.39 3.92 -1.33
C THR A 74 -12.91 3.83 -1.35
N GLN A 75 -13.51 3.68 -2.52
CA GLN A 75 -14.95 3.52 -2.69
C GLN A 75 -15.44 2.15 -2.22
N ALA A 76 -16.74 2.07 -1.88
CA ALA A 76 -17.35 0.86 -1.32
C ALA A 76 -17.27 -0.37 -2.26
N ASP A 77 -17.23 -0.15 -3.57
CA ASP A 77 -17.08 -1.17 -4.62
C ASP A 77 -15.65 -1.27 -5.17
N SER A 78 -14.65 -0.82 -4.42
CA SER A 78 -13.22 -0.78 -4.80
C SER A 78 -12.70 -2.11 -5.38
N ALA A 79 -12.98 -3.24 -4.73
CA ALA A 79 -12.59 -4.56 -5.24
C ALA A 79 -13.25 -4.89 -6.60
N GLN A 80 -14.52 -4.55 -6.79
CA GLN A 80 -15.23 -4.79 -8.05
C GLN A 80 -14.74 -3.87 -9.18
N VAL A 81 -14.32 -2.65 -8.84
CA VAL A 81 -13.67 -1.75 -9.80
C VAL A 81 -12.33 -2.33 -10.25
N MET A 82 -11.52 -2.86 -9.32
CA MET A 82 -10.26 -3.52 -9.63
C MET A 82 -10.47 -4.78 -10.49
N ASP A 83 -11.43 -5.63 -10.13
CA ASP A 83 -11.76 -6.81 -10.91
C ASP A 83 -12.18 -6.47 -12.35
N ARG A 84 -12.96 -5.40 -12.53
CA ARG A 84 -13.36 -4.93 -13.86
C ARG A 84 -12.18 -4.39 -14.66
N PHE A 85 -11.25 -3.69 -14.01
CA PHE A 85 -10.02 -3.22 -14.64
C PHE A 85 -9.20 -4.42 -15.16
N LEU A 86 -8.93 -5.39 -14.28
CA LEU A 86 -8.17 -6.58 -14.65
C LEU A 86 -8.88 -7.39 -15.73
N ALA A 87 -10.18 -7.64 -15.64
CA ALA A 87 -10.92 -8.39 -16.65
C ALA A 87 -10.91 -7.73 -18.05
N ASN A 88 -10.77 -6.40 -18.10
CA ASN A 88 -10.63 -5.68 -19.37
C ASN A 88 -9.19 -5.73 -19.91
N ALA A 89 -8.19 -5.80 -19.03
CA ALA A 89 -6.79 -5.97 -19.40
C ALA A 89 -6.44 -7.43 -19.76
N GLU A 90 -7.08 -8.39 -19.11
CA GLU A 90 -6.91 -9.85 -19.23
C GLU A 90 -7.26 -10.39 -20.63
N LYS A 91 -7.90 -9.61 -21.51
CA LYS A 91 -8.30 -10.12 -22.82
C LYS A 91 -7.11 -10.52 -23.69
N ASP A 92 -5.93 -9.91 -23.49
CA ASP A 92 -4.77 -10.23 -24.33
C ASP A 92 -3.39 -10.20 -23.61
N LEU A 93 -3.26 -9.75 -22.34
CA LEU A 93 -1.93 -9.36 -21.80
C LEU A 93 -1.59 -9.74 -20.34
N VAL A 94 -2.50 -10.39 -19.61
CA VAL A 94 -2.34 -10.58 -18.16
C VAL A 94 -2.19 -12.06 -17.80
N SER A 95 -1.18 -12.39 -17.00
CA SER A 95 -1.00 -13.75 -16.48
C SER A 95 -2.21 -14.17 -15.61
N PRO A 96 -2.45 -15.47 -15.40
CA PRO A 96 -3.36 -15.91 -14.36
C PRO A 96 -3.01 -15.31 -12.99
N ARG A 97 -4.02 -15.01 -12.18
CA ARG A 97 -3.84 -14.53 -10.80
C ARG A 97 -3.08 -15.58 -9.98
N THR A 98 -1.99 -15.16 -9.37
CA THR A 98 -1.17 -15.99 -8.48
C THR A 98 -1.35 -15.50 -7.05
N PRO A 99 -1.82 -16.33 -6.11
CA PRO A 99 -1.93 -15.92 -4.71
C PRO A 99 -0.58 -15.46 -4.15
N VAL A 100 -0.59 -14.41 -3.33
CA VAL A 100 0.61 -13.94 -2.62
C VAL A 100 0.37 -13.96 -1.11
N ASP A 101 1.42 -14.32 -0.37
CA ASP A 101 1.37 -14.36 1.08
C ASP A 101 1.64 -12.97 1.69
N GLY A 102 1.30 -12.79 2.97
CA GLY A 102 1.70 -11.62 3.76
C GLY A 102 0.86 -10.35 3.60
N LEU A 103 -0.01 -10.27 2.58
CA LEU A 103 -0.83 -9.08 2.27
C LEU A 103 -2.33 -9.23 2.58
N GLY A 104 -2.69 -10.30 3.29
CA GLY A 104 -4.08 -10.60 3.68
C GLY A 104 -4.79 -11.57 2.73
N GLU A 105 -5.98 -11.98 3.15
CA GLU A 105 -6.79 -12.95 2.39
C GLU A 105 -7.19 -12.37 1.02
N GLY A 106 -7.01 -13.17 -0.03
CA GLY A 106 -7.38 -12.78 -1.39
C GLY A 106 -6.38 -11.85 -2.08
N ALA A 107 -5.22 -11.57 -1.48
CA ALA A 107 -4.13 -10.89 -2.17
C ALA A 107 -3.56 -11.77 -3.29
N PHE A 108 -3.25 -11.16 -4.44
CA PHE A 108 -2.68 -11.86 -5.59
C PHE A 108 -1.75 -10.97 -6.40
N SER A 109 -0.91 -11.59 -7.22
CA SER A 109 -0.15 -10.94 -8.27
C SER A 109 -0.63 -11.36 -9.66
N VAL A 110 -0.43 -10.48 -10.62
CA VAL A 110 -0.50 -10.76 -12.05
C VAL A 110 0.68 -10.08 -12.75
N SER A 111 1.22 -10.72 -13.77
CA SER A 111 2.20 -10.12 -14.66
C SER A 111 1.49 -9.55 -15.88
N PHE A 112 1.98 -8.42 -16.38
CA PHE A 112 1.59 -7.84 -17.65
C PHE A 112 2.77 -7.99 -18.61
N ASP A 113 2.59 -8.78 -19.66
CA ASP A 113 3.53 -8.85 -20.77
C ASP A 113 3.07 -7.88 -21.86
N PRO A 114 3.92 -6.96 -22.33
CA PRO A 114 3.54 -5.98 -23.33
C PRO A 114 3.43 -6.62 -24.72
N GLU A 115 2.34 -6.33 -25.43
CA GLU A 115 2.18 -6.62 -26.86
C GLU A 115 3.03 -5.71 -27.74
N ASN A 116 3.41 -4.54 -27.21
CA ASN A 116 4.21 -3.54 -27.92
C ASN A 116 5.03 -2.70 -26.92
N PRO A 117 6.14 -2.07 -27.34
CA PRO A 117 7.09 -1.41 -26.45
C PRO A 117 6.56 -0.13 -25.79
N TYR A 118 5.31 0.26 -26.01
CA TYR A 118 4.67 1.42 -25.37
C TYR A 118 3.72 1.01 -24.24
N GLN A 119 3.57 -0.29 -23.96
CA GLN A 119 2.76 -0.80 -22.86
C GLN A 119 3.62 -1.04 -21.62
N ASP A 120 3.00 -0.85 -20.46
CA ASP A 120 3.63 -1.15 -19.18
C ASP A 120 3.95 -2.65 -19.08
N HIS A 121 5.16 -2.96 -18.63
CA HIS A 121 5.72 -4.30 -18.52
C HIS A 121 6.14 -4.54 -17.07
N GLY A 122 5.59 -5.54 -16.39
CA GLY A 122 5.95 -5.81 -14.99
C GLY A 122 4.88 -6.56 -14.19
N VAL A 123 4.94 -6.43 -12.86
CA VAL A 123 4.05 -7.14 -11.94
C VAL A 123 3.12 -6.17 -11.22
N PHE A 124 1.85 -6.51 -11.20
CA PHE A 124 0.82 -5.92 -10.36
C PHE A 124 0.56 -6.82 -9.17
N VAL A 125 0.63 -6.28 -7.96
CA VAL A 125 0.21 -6.92 -6.72
C VAL A 125 -1.04 -6.22 -6.21
N VAL A 126 -2.12 -6.97 -6.07
CA VAL A 126 -3.43 -6.47 -5.63
C VAL A 126 -3.74 -7.03 -4.25
N PHE A 127 -4.14 -6.16 -3.33
CA PHE A 127 -4.52 -6.54 -1.98
C PHE A 127 -5.58 -5.58 -1.40
N GLY A 128 -6.19 -5.97 -0.27
CA GLY A 128 -7.33 -5.26 0.32
C GLY A 128 -8.65 -5.64 -0.35
N ALA A 129 -9.46 -6.46 0.34
CA ALA A 129 -10.72 -7.01 -0.18
C ALA A 129 -11.94 -6.07 -0.04
N GLY A 130 -11.71 -4.76 0.13
CA GLY A 130 -12.74 -3.76 0.43
C GLY A 130 -12.10 -2.58 1.16
N PRO A 131 -12.74 -1.39 1.17
CA PRO A 131 -12.01 -0.14 1.11
C PRO A 131 -10.99 0.00 2.26
N PRO A 132 -9.70 0.16 1.93
CA PRO A 132 -9.15 0.32 0.59
C PRO A 132 -8.85 -1.00 -0.16
N THR A 133 -9.07 -1.01 -1.48
CA THR A 133 -8.35 -1.94 -2.39
C THR A 133 -7.16 -1.21 -2.98
N VAL A 134 -6.01 -1.87 -2.98
CA VAL A 134 -4.75 -1.33 -3.47
C VAL A 134 -4.19 -2.23 -4.57
N ALA A 135 -3.66 -1.60 -5.61
CA ALA A 135 -2.78 -2.26 -6.56
C ALA A 135 -1.44 -1.53 -6.60
N VAL A 136 -0.37 -2.27 -6.46
CA VAL A 136 1.01 -1.79 -6.63
C VAL A 136 1.56 -2.41 -7.89
N THR A 137 2.16 -1.59 -8.72
CA THR A 137 2.87 -2.03 -9.92
C THR A 137 4.33 -1.65 -9.80
N VAL A 138 5.22 -2.59 -10.11
CA VAL A 138 6.62 -2.30 -10.41
C VAL A 138 6.90 -2.81 -11.81
N TYR A 139 7.52 -1.97 -12.63
CA TYR A 139 7.90 -2.34 -13.98
C TYR A 139 9.14 -3.25 -13.94
N ALA A 140 9.24 -4.16 -14.90
CA ALA A 140 10.48 -4.89 -15.16
C ALA A 140 11.49 -3.98 -15.89
N GLU A 141 12.77 -4.34 -15.86
CA GLU A 141 13.78 -3.62 -16.63
C GLU A 141 13.73 -4.03 -18.11
N ASP A 142 14.29 -3.17 -18.97
CA ASP A 142 14.34 -3.43 -20.41
C ASP A 142 15.06 -4.76 -20.69
N GLY A 143 14.34 -5.69 -21.33
CA GLY A 143 14.86 -7.00 -21.70
C GLY A 143 14.74 -8.07 -20.61
N GLU A 144 14.22 -7.75 -19.43
CA GLU A 144 13.86 -8.72 -18.40
C GLU A 144 12.42 -9.24 -18.59
N PRO A 145 12.09 -10.46 -18.11
CA PRO A 145 10.71 -10.92 -18.04
C PRO A 145 9.93 -10.15 -16.96
N ALA A 146 8.60 -10.06 -17.09
CA ALA A 146 7.76 -9.32 -16.17
C ALA A 146 7.94 -9.80 -14.72
N GLU A 147 8.07 -11.12 -14.52
CA GLU A 147 8.22 -11.76 -13.21
C GLU A 147 9.46 -11.30 -12.42
N ALA A 148 10.47 -10.74 -13.10
CA ALA A 148 11.63 -10.15 -12.42
C ALA A 148 11.22 -9.02 -11.46
N ALA A 149 10.11 -8.33 -11.75
CA ALA A 149 9.56 -7.27 -10.91
C ALA A 149 8.75 -7.79 -9.70
N LEU A 150 8.52 -9.10 -9.54
CA LEU A 150 7.68 -9.62 -8.46
C LEU A 150 8.24 -9.30 -7.07
N ALA A 151 9.53 -9.55 -6.85
CA ALA A 151 10.17 -9.30 -5.56
C ALA A 151 10.11 -7.82 -5.14
N PRO A 152 10.50 -6.84 -5.99
CA PRO A 152 10.36 -5.43 -5.62
C PRO A 152 8.88 -5.00 -5.51
N ALA A 153 7.96 -5.53 -6.33
CA ALA A 153 6.53 -5.25 -6.20
C ALA A 153 5.98 -5.71 -4.83
N MET A 154 6.37 -6.91 -4.38
CA MET A 154 6.00 -7.41 -3.05
C MET A 154 6.56 -6.53 -1.93
N ALA A 155 7.82 -6.11 -2.03
CA ALA A 155 8.43 -5.22 -1.02
C ALA A 155 7.71 -3.87 -0.91
N VAL A 156 7.34 -3.28 -2.06
CA VAL A 156 6.52 -2.06 -2.10
C VAL A 156 5.13 -2.31 -1.52
N SER A 157 4.46 -3.40 -1.89
CA SER A 157 3.13 -3.73 -1.35
C SER A 157 3.13 -3.95 0.15
N GLU A 158 4.13 -4.63 0.70
CA GLU A 158 4.27 -4.81 2.14
C GLU A 158 4.43 -3.45 2.85
N ALA A 159 5.29 -2.57 2.33
CA ALA A 159 5.49 -1.24 2.87
C ALA A 159 4.23 -0.35 2.77
N VAL A 160 3.45 -0.47 1.69
CA VAL A 160 2.16 0.21 1.55
C VAL A 160 1.16 -0.36 2.54
N SER A 161 1.04 -1.69 2.66
CA SER A 161 0.09 -2.35 3.55
C SER A 161 0.27 -1.94 5.01
N ALA A 162 1.52 -1.74 5.44
CA ALA A 162 1.86 -1.28 6.79
C ALA A 162 1.42 0.16 7.11
N LYS A 163 1.05 0.94 6.08
CA LYS A 163 0.57 2.33 6.20
C LYS A 163 -0.96 2.44 6.10
N LEU A 164 -1.64 1.33 5.83
CA LEU A 164 -3.10 1.26 5.78
C LEU A 164 -3.65 0.90 7.17
N PRO A 165 -4.85 1.39 7.52
CA PRO A 165 -5.49 1.13 8.82
C PRO A 165 -5.96 -0.31 9.03
#